data_AF-A0A2M9J203-F1
#
_entry.id   AF-A0A2M9J203-F1
#
_cell.length_a   1.000
_cell.length_b   1.000
_cell.length_c   1.000
_cell.angle_alpha   90.00
_cell.angle_beta   90.00
_cell.angle_gamma   90.00
#
_symmetry.space_group_name_H-M   'P 1'
#
loop_
_entity.id
_entity.type
_entity.pdbx_description
1 polymer ?
#
loop_
_entity_poly.entity_id
_entity_poly.type
_entity_poly.pdbx_seq_one_letter_code
_entity_poly.pdbx_strand_id
1 'polypeptide(L)' 'MSQTWQLTRDNLNEIDDAIDCDGVYAKGYWEYVGGKTVVTGLRIGTGENRLVARFGDSITRHRKGRWSVQAAGGAS' A
#
# COMPACT_ATOMS: atom_id res chain seq x y z
N MET A 1 -15.66 10.94 -3.72
CA MET A 1 -16.01 9.82 -2.81
C MET A 1 -14.69 9.22 -2.32
N SER A 2 -14.68 8.53 -1.18
CA SER A 2 -13.51 7.74 -0.76
C SER A 2 -13.64 6.32 -1.28
N GLN A 3 -12.52 5.70 -1.65
CA GLN A 3 -12.45 4.30 -2.09
C GLN A 3 -11.48 3.55 -1.19
N THR A 4 -11.88 2.37 -0.74
CA THR A 4 -11.07 1.54 0.15
C THR A 4 -10.93 0.15 -0.44
N TRP A 5 -9.71 -0.37 -0.45
CA TRP A 5 -9.40 -1.74 -0.86
C TRP A 5 -8.68 -2.45 0.28
N GLN A 6 -8.92 -3.76 0.42
CA GLN A 6 -7.99 -4.62 1.12
C GLN A 6 -6.84 -4.96 0.15
N LEU A 7 -5.61 -4.69 0.54
CA LEU A 7 -4.44 -5.01 -0.27
C LEU A 7 -4.23 -6.52 -0.31
N THR A 8 -4.21 -7.06 -1.52
CA THR A 8 -3.92 -8.47 -1.81
C THR A 8 -2.84 -8.55 -2.89
N ARG A 9 -2.32 -9.75 -3.14
CA ARG A 9 -1.38 -9.93 -4.25
C ARG A 9 -2.03 -9.66 -5.60
N ASP A 10 -3.32 -9.94 -5.73
CA ASP A 10 -4.03 -9.91 -7.01
C ASP A 10 -4.38 -8.48 -7.44
N ASN A 11 -4.65 -7.59 -6.49
CA ASN A 11 -5.03 -6.20 -6.76
C ASN A 11 -3.91 -5.17 -6.54
N LEU A 12 -2.68 -5.61 -6.23
CA LEU A 12 -1.56 -4.71 -5.95
C LEU A 12 -1.32 -3.72 -7.10
N ASN A 13 -1.28 -4.22 -8.35
CA ASN A 13 -1.01 -3.39 -9.53
C ASN A 13 -2.14 -2.38 -9.80
N GLU A 14 -3.41 -2.78 -9.58
CA GLU A 14 -4.55 -1.86 -9.74
C GLU A 14 -4.47 -0.70 -8.73
N ILE A 15 -4.10 -0.99 -7.49
CA ILE A 15 -3.94 0.03 -6.45
C ILE A 15 -2.73 0.92 -6.75
N ASP A 16 -1.62 0.35 -7.23
CA ASP A 16 -0.42 1.09 -7.67
C ASP A 16 -0.77 2.11 -8.76
N ASP A 17 -1.46 1.66 -9.82
CA ASP A 17 -1.92 2.52 -10.92
C ASP A 17 -2.85 3.65 -10.43
N ALA A 18 -3.74 3.36 -9.48
CA ALA A 18 -4.64 4.35 -8.90
C ALA A 18 -3.88 5.43 -8.09
N ILE A 19 -2.80 5.04 -7.42
CA ILE A 19 -1.92 5.95 -6.68
C ILE A 19 -1.10 6.81 -7.65
N ASP A 20 -0.54 6.20 -8.69
CA ASP A 20 0.23 6.90 -9.73
C ASP A 20 -0.65 7.91 -10.48
N CYS A 21 -1.92 7.58 -10.74
CA CYS A 21 -2.89 8.53 -11.32
C CYS A 21 -3.14 9.77 -10.44
N ASP A 22 -2.91 9.68 -9.12
CA ASP A 22 -2.97 10.81 -8.20
C ASP A 22 -1.66 11.61 -8.14
N GLY A 23 -0.66 11.25 -8.95
CA GLY A 23 0.68 11.86 -8.95
C GLY A 23 1.50 11.50 -7.72
N VAL A 24 1.11 10.44 -7.00
CA VAL A 24 1.84 9.92 -5.84
C VAL A 24 2.64 8.69 -6.29
N TYR A 25 3.89 8.60 -5.89
CA TYR A 25 4.71 7.44 -6.23
C TYR A 25 4.31 6.21 -5.40
N ALA A 26 4.05 5.07 -6.02
CA ALA A 26 3.99 3.79 -5.32
C ALA A 26 4.93 2.73 -5.92
N LYS A 27 5.23 1.71 -5.11
CA LYS A 27 6.06 0.56 -5.50
C LYS A 27 5.85 -0.58 -4.52
N GLY A 28 5.99 -1.82 -4.99
CA GLY A 28 6.02 -3.00 -4.13
C GLY A 28 6.98 -2.83 -2.93
N TYR A 29 6.50 -3.21 -1.74
CA TYR A 29 7.29 -3.25 -0.51
C TYR A 29 7.92 -4.64 -0.40
N TRP A 30 9.27 -4.67 -0.42
CA TRP A 30 10.05 -5.89 -0.41
C TRP A 30 10.66 -6.11 0.98
N GLU A 31 10.44 -7.29 1.54
CA GLU A 31 11.02 -7.74 2.80
C GLU A 31 11.81 -9.04 2.57
N TYR A 32 12.79 -9.31 3.45
CA TYR A 32 13.54 -10.56 3.45
C TYR A 32 12.88 -11.54 4.40
N VAL A 33 12.18 -12.54 3.87
CA VAL A 33 11.39 -13.51 4.66
C VAL A 33 11.81 -14.93 4.26
N GLY A 34 12.19 -15.74 5.25
CA GLY A 34 12.53 -17.14 5.03
C GLY A 34 13.70 -17.34 4.04
N GLY A 35 14.73 -16.49 4.11
CA GLY A 35 15.93 -16.63 3.27
C GLY A 35 15.80 -16.08 1.85
N LYS A 36 14.73 -15.34 1.53
CA LYS A 36 14.52 -14.74 0.21
C LYS A 36 13.85 -13.38 0.29
N THR A 37 14.16 -12.53 -0.69
CA THR A 37 13.49 -11.24 -0.88
C THR A 37 12.14 -11.45 -1.56
N VAL A 38 11.06 -11.01 -0.93
CA VAL A 38 9.69 -11.16 -1.43
C VAL A 38 8.92 -9.85 -1.29
N VAL A 39 8.00 -9.60 -2.22
CA VAL A 39 7.01 -8.53 -2.03
C VAL A 39 6.03 -8.98 -0.96
N THR A 40 5.86 -8.15 0.07
CA THR A 40 4.92 -8.37 1.18
C THR A 40 3.83 -7.31 1.24
N GLY A 41 3.87 -6.32 0.35
CA GLY A 41 2.87 -5.25 0.31
C GLY A 41 3.20 -4.13 -0.67
N LEU A 42 2.70 -2.93 -0.40
CA LEU A 42 2.86 -1.73 -1.21
C LEU A 42 3.37 -0.57 -0.36
N ARG A 43 4.31 0.18 -0.91
CA ARG A 43 4.88 1.41 -0.33
C ARG A 43 4.33 2.60 -1.10
N ILE A 44 3.78 3.58 -0.38
CA ILE A 44 3.09 4.75 -0.94
C ILE A 44 3.83 6.03 -0.52
N GLY A 45 4.23 6.84 -1.49
CA GLY A 45 5.06 8.02 -1.31
C GLY A 45 6.56 7.73 -1.20
N THR A 46 7.34 8.76 -0.86
CA THR A 46 8.81 8.72 -0.80
C THR A 46 9.34 9.18 0.56
N GLY A 47 10.58 8.81 0.90
CA GLY A 47 11.24 9.25 2.13
C GLY A 47 10.77 8.54 3.39
N GLU A 48 11.04 9.14 4.55
CA GLU A 48 10.74 8.56 5.87
C GLU A 48 9.24 8.56 6.19
N ASN A 49 8.48 9.53 5.65
CA ASN A 49 7.05 9.69 5.90
C ASN A 49 6.15 8.86 4.97
N ARG A 50 6.73 7.92 4.21
CA ARG A 50 5.99 7.04 3.31
C ARG A 50 5.06 6.12 4.11
N LEU A 51 3.92 5.76 3.51
CA LEU A 51 3.06 4.72 4.05
C LEU A 51 3.54 3.35 3.55
N VAL A 52 3.32 2.33 4.37
CA VAL A 52 3.55 0.94 4.00
C VAL A 52 2.29 0.16 4.37
N ALA A 53 1.67 -0.48 3.39
CA ALA A 53 0.58 -1.42 3.58
C ALA A 53 1.10 -2.82 3.28
N ARG A 54 0.95 -3.76 4.21
CA ARG A 54 1.21 -5.18 3.98
C ARG A 54 -0.01 -5.84 3.38
N PHE A 55 0.19 -7.01 2.74
CA PHE A 55 -0.95 -7.82 2.32
C PHE A 55 -1.87 -8.11 3.50
N GLY A 56 -3.17 -7.90 3.30
CA GLY A 56 -4.19 -7.92 4.33
C GLY A 56 -4.61 -6.54 4.81
N ASP A 57 -3.73 -5.54 4.81
CA ASP A 57 -4.04 -4.17 5.24
C ASP A 57 -5.06 -3.50 4.32
N SER A 58 -5.75 -2.50 4.83
CA SER A 58 -6.67 -1.67 4.05
C SER A 58 -6.02 -0.37 3.60
N ILE A 59 -6.09 -0.08 2.31
CA ILE A 59 -5.64 1.20 1.71
C ILE A 59 -6.88 2.02 1.38
N THR A 60 -6.92 3.27 1.84
CA THR A 60 -8.00 4.21 1.52
C THR A 60 -7.50 5.39 0.71
N ARG A 61 -8.10 5.59 -0.47
CA ARG A 61 -7.99 6.81 -1.27
C ARG A 61 -9.03 7.81 -0.80
N HIS A 62 -8.55 8.94 -0.29
CA HIS A 62 -9.35 10.08 0.13
C HIS A 62 -9.48 11.09 -1.01
N ARG A 63 -10.28 12.13 -0.80
CA ARG A 63 -10.32 13.28 -1.71
C ARG A 63 -8.93 13.93 -1.85
N LYS A 64 -8.67 14.46 -3.05
CA LYS A 64 -7.45 15.21 -3.41
C LYS A 64 -6.15 14.37 -3.35
N GLY A 65 -6.22 13.09 -3.74
CA GLY A 65 -5.04 12.23 -3.82
C GLY A 65 -4.35 11.96 -2.48
N ARG A 66 -5.09 12.04 -1.37
CA ARG A 66 -4.56 11.69 -0.05
C ARG A 66 -4.81 10.21 0.23
N TRP A 67 -3.86 9.56 0.88
CA TRP A 67 -3.89 8.12 1.13
C TRP A 67 -3.70 7.82 2.62
N SER A 68 -4.32 6.74 3.09
CA SER A 68 -4.09 6.20 4.43
C SER A 68 -4.08 4.67 4.41
N VAL A 69 -3.37 4.08 5.36
CA VAL A 69 -3.30 2.63 5.58
C VAL A 69 -3.88 2.31 6.94
N GLN A 70 -4.70 1.26 7.01
CA GLN A 70 -5.21 0.68 8.24
C GLN A 70 -4.78 -0.79 8.31
N ALA A 71 -4.08 -1.16 9.38
CA ALA A 71 -3.66 -2.54 9.57
C ALA A 71 -4.88 -3.48 9.72
N ALA A 72 -4.79 -4.68 9.15
CA ALA A 72 -5.77 -5.73 9.40
C ALA A 72 -5.57 -6.33 10.80
N GLY A 73 -6.00 -5.60 11.83
CA GLY A 73 -6.19 -6.08 13.20
C GLY A 73 -5.13 -7.06 13.73
N GLY A 74 -4.00 -6.54 14.21
CA GLY A 74 -3.07 -7.32 15.04
C GLY A 74 -1.69 -6.72 15.26
N ALA A 75 -1.60 -5.62 16.03
CA ALA A 75 -0.61 -5.39 17.11
C ALA A 75 -0.70 -3.93 17.60
N SER A 76 -1.32 -3.74 18.77
CA SER A 76 -0.84 -2.77 19.76
C SER A 76 0.24 -3.44 20.60
#